data_AF-A0A7X8IFC8-F1
#
_entry.id   AF-A0A7X8IFC8-F1
#
_cell.length_a   1.000
_cell.length_b   1.000
_cell.length_c   1.000
_cell.angle_alpha   90.00
_cell.angle_beta   90.00
_cell.angle_gamma   90.00
#
_symmetry.space_group_name_H-M   'P 1'
#
loop_
_entity.id
_entity.type
_entity.pdbx_description
1 polymer ?
#
loop_
_entity_poly.entity_id
_entity_poly.type
_entity_poly.pdbx_seq_one_letter_code
_entity_poly.pdbx_strand_id
1 'polypeptide(L)'
;MNENFKSVVQHFEVAGQIEGIDPFGGGHINDTYLVRLTRDGSPCQYILQRINHTIFRDPVALMDNVIRVTEHIYRKTAEYNPTLAARQLRVIRTRDKAGCYQCPAGNYWRMYNWIEGTISYDMLDNPAQAFEAARMFGAFQKMLSDLPGGPLYETIPDFHHTPKRLEAFLEVLEKDPCNRAAQVKEEIAFVQKHADICGVLVNLQKKGQIPVRVTHNDTKINNVLFDRVTEKGVCVIDLDTVMPGLSLYDVGDMVRTATCPAAEDERDLSKVYLDLALYEPIARGFAVEAEAFYTPTEKTYLAFAGELITFEQMIRFLADYLAGDVYYKIARLEHNLDRARTQMKLIQSMHQQREQMHRITEAIWRDVSHSAEKRRSGLCASS
;
A
#
# COMPACT_ATOMS: atom_id res chain seq x y z
N MET A 1 11.06 -28.91 -9.34
CA MET A 1 11.75 -28.61 -10.62
C MET A 1 12.40 -27.25 -10.48
N ASN A 2 13.71 -27.14 -10.67
CA ASN A 2 14.37 -25.84 -10.72
C ASN A 2 13.86 -25.10 -11.96
N GLU A 3 13.12 -24.02 -11.77
CA GLU A 3 12.66 -23.18 -12.87
C GLU A 3 13.87 -22.54 -13.54
N ASN A 4 13.95 -22.64 -14.87
CA ASN A 4 15.03 -22.02 -15.63
C ASN A 4 14.74 -20.53 -15.81
N PHE A 5 15.20 -19.69 -14.87
CA PHE A 5 15.02 -18.24 -14.90
C PHE A 5 15.47 -17.59 -16.21
N LYS A 6 16.56 -18.08 -16.83
CA LYS A 6 17.03 -17.55 -18.12
C LYS A 6 15.99 -17.77 -19.23
N SER A 7 15.33 -18.94 -19.23
CA SER A 7 14.24 -19.23 -20.17
C SER A 7 13.03 -18.32 -19.92
N VAL A 8 12.68 -18.06 -18.66
CA VAL A 8 11.59 -17.13 -18.31
C VAL A 8 11.90 -15.72 -18.86
N VAL A 9 13.09 -15.18 -18.61
CA VAL A 9 13.49 -13.84 -19.09
C VAL A 9 13.39 -13.71 -20.60
N GLN A 10 13.70 -14.76 -21.37
CA GLN A 10 13.63 -14.73 -22.83
C GLN A 10 12.22 -14.51 -23.41
N HIS A 11 11.16 -14.75 -22.62
CA HIS A 11 9.78 -14.49 -23.04
C HIS A 11 9.41 -13.01 -23.00
N PHE A 12 10.21 -12.17 -22.33
CA PHE A 12 9.99 -10.74 -22.22
C PHE A 12 10.70 -9.95 -23.33
N GLU A 13 10.21 -8.74 -23.60
CA GLU A 13 10.77 -7.79 -24.58
C GLU A 13 12.04 -7.10 -24.06
N VAL A 14 13.02 -7.92 -23.69
CA VAL A 14 14.36 -7.49 -23.30
C VAL A 14 15.37 -7.87 -24.38
N ALA A 15 16.38 -7.02 -24.53
CA ALA A 15 17.50 -7.23 -25.42
C ALA A 15 18.81 -7.15 -24.62
N GLY A 16 19.77 -8.00 -24.97
CA GLY A 16 21.06 -8.10 -24.29
C GLY A 16 21.38 -9.50 -23.80
N GLN A 17 22.63 -9.70 -23.39
CA GLN A 17 23.11 -10.93 -22.78
C GLN A 17 22.80 -10.94 -21.28
N ILE A 18 22.18 -12.01 -20.78
CA ILE A 18 21.89 -12.16 -19.35
C ILE A 18 23.20 -12.46 -18.60
N GLU A 19 23.58 -11.55 -17.70
CA GLU A 19 24.76 -11.69 -16.83
C GLU A 19 24.41 -12.42 -15.53
N GLY A 20 23.26 -12.13 -14.94
CA GLY A 20 22.85 -12.69 -13.65
C GLY A 20 21.38 -12.47 -13.32
N ILE A 21 20.86 -13.37 -12.49
CA ILE A 21 19.50 -13.30 -11.93
C ILE A 21 19.62 -13.69 -10.47
N ASP A 22 19.45 -12.73 -9.57
CA ASP A 22 19.60 -12.96 -8.13
C ASP A 22 18.31 -12.61 -7.38
N PRO A 23 17.99 -13.32 -6.28
CA PRO A 23 16.93 -12.89 -5.37
C PRO A 23 17.14 -11.44 -4.95
N PHE A 24 16.06 -10.67 -4.89
CA PHE A 24 16.11 -9.24 -4.61
C PHE A 24 14.94 -8.80 -3.72
N GLY A 25 15.24 -7.93 -2.75
CA GLY A 25 14.25 -7.34 -1.85
C GLY A 25 13.84 -8.23 -0.67
N GLY A 26 12.87 -7.73 0.12
CA GLY A 26 12.34 -8.38 1.33
C GLY A 26 10.81 -8.60 1.32
N GLY A 27 10.17 -8.46 0.15
CA GLY A 27 8.72 -8.57 0.02
C GLY A 27 8.16 -9.91 0.50
N HIS A 28 6.96 -9.89 1.10
CA HIS A 28 6.37 -11.08 1.73
C HIS A 28 5.47 -11.90 0.79
N ILE A 29 4.98 -11.30 -0.30
CA ILE A 29 3.95 -11.92 -1.16
C ILE A 29 4.55 -12.61 -2.38
N ASN A 30 5.23 -11.87 -3.26
CA ASN A 30 5.82 -12.37 -4.51
C ASN A 30 7.31 -12.69 -4.37
N ASP A 31 7.81 -13.62 -5.18
CA ASP A 31 9.26 -13.83 -5.30
C ASP A 31 9.84 -12.84 -6.29
N THR A 32 10.83 -12.07 -5.86
CA THR A 32 11.39 -10.97 -6.63
C THR A 32 12.87 -11.23 -6.95
N TYR A 33 13.25 -10.96 -8.19
CA TYR A 33 14.60 -11.18 -8.71
C TYR A 33 15.09 -9.95 -9.49
N LEU A 34 16.35 -9.59 -9.28
CA LEU A 34 17.05 -8.59 -10.08
C LEU A 34 17.71 -9.28 -11.27
N VAL A 35 17.29 -8.92 -12.48
CA VAL A 35 17.89 -9.39 -13.73
C VAL A 35 18.90 -8.35 -14.20
N ARG A 36 20.16 -8.76 -14.37
CA ARG A 36 21.22 -7.93 -14.95
C ARG A 36 21.55 -8.42 -16.35
N LEU A 37 21.53 -7.52 -17.32
CA LEU A 37 21.91 -7.80 -18.71
C LEU A 37 22.92 -6.78 -19.23
N THR A 38 23.66 -7.17 -20.27
CA THR A 38 24.50 -6.28 -21.07
C THR A 38 23.87 -6.10 -22.45
N ARG A 39 23.51 -4.86 -22.81
CA ARG A 39 22.98 -4.50 -24.14
C ARG A 39 23.91 -3.51 -24.80
N ASP A 40 24.44 -3.87 -25.97
CA ASP A 40 25.38 -3.04 -26.74
C ASP A 40 26.57 -2.53 -25.90
N GLY A 41 27.10 -3.40 -25.04
CA GLY A 41 28.19 -3.09 -24.12
C GLY A 41 27.82 -2.26 -22.89
N SER A 42 26.54 -1.89 -22.72
CA SER A 42 26.05 -1.12 -21.58
C SER A 42 25.23 -2.00 -20.62
N PRO A 43 25.38 -1.83 -19.29
CA PRO A 43 24.58 -2.56 -18.32
C PRO A 43 23.12 -2.08 -18.36
N CYS A 44 22.18 -3.01 -18.18
CA CYS A 44 20.77 -2.72 -17.99
C CYS A 44 20.15 -3.71 -16.99
N GLN A 45 19.13 -3.24 -16.28
CA GLN A 45 18.55 -3.97 -15.16
C GLN A 45 17.03 -4.01 -15.28
N TYR A 46 16.45 -5.09 -14.74
CA TYR A 46 15.01 -5.31 -14.69
C TYR A 46 14.62 -6.02 -13.40
N ILE A 47 13.37 -5.87 -12.99
CA ILE A 47 12.78 -6.64 -11.90
C ILE A 47 11.92 -7.73 -12.50
N LEU A 48 12.26 -8.99 -12.23
CA LEU A 48 11.46 -10.16 -12.57
C LEU A 48 10.73 -10.64 -11.32
N GLN A 49 9.43 -10.86 -11.41
CA GLN A 49 8.64 -11.35 -10.28
C GLN A 49 7.82 -12.58 -10.65
N ARG A 50 7.83 -13.57 -9.76
CA ARG A 50 6.87 -14.67 -9.76
C ARG A 50 5.66 -14.24 -8.95
N ILE A 51 4.50 -14.17 -9.59
CA ILE A 51 3.25 -13.75 -8.97
C ILE A 51 2.76 -14.89 -8.05
N ASN A 52 2.42 -14.54 -6.81
CA ASN A 52 1.78 -15.46 -5.87
C ASN A 52 0.31 -15.69 -6.27
N HIS A 53 0.11 -16.66 -7.16
CA HIS A 53 -1.21 -16.99 -7.70
C HIS A 53 -2.11 -17.80 -6.73
N THR A 54 -1.64 -18.08 -5.50
CA THR A 54 -2.48 -18.56 -4.40
C THR A 54 -3.26 -17.42 -3.76
N ILE A 55 -2.62 -16.24 -3.64
CA ILE A 55 -3.25 -15.01 -3.13
C ILE A 55 -3.98 -14.30 -4.28
N PHE A 56 -3.28 -14.05 -5.39
CA PHE A 56 -3.84 -13.40 -6.59
C PHE A 56 -4.36 -14.46 -7.56
N ARG A 57 -5.60 -14.90 -7.34
CA ARG A 57 -6.20 -16.03 -8.05
C ARG A 57 -6.41 -15.81 -9.55
N ASP A 58 -6.43 -14.55 -10.00
CA ASP A 58 -6.46 -14.16 -11.41
C ASP A 58 -5.28 -13.23 -11.76
N PRO A 59 -4.10 -13.80 -12.06
CA PRO A 59 -2.92 -13.01 -12.44
C PRO A 59 -3.10 -12.23 -13.75
N VAL A 60 -4.03 -12.62 -14.62
CA VAL A 60 -4.26 -11.93 -15.90
C VAL A 60 -5.05 -10.64 -15.65
N ALA A 61 -6.12 -10.70 -14.86
CA ALA A 61 -6.88 -9.51 -14.43
C ALA A 61 -6.03 -8.56 -13.58
N LEU A 62 -5.20 -9.10 -12.68
CA LEU A 62 -4.19 -8.33 -11.93
C LEU A 62 -3.29 -7.54 -12.88
N MET A 63 -2.73 -8.20 -13.90
CA MET A 63 -1.82 -7.51 -14.83
C MET A 63 -2.53 -6.49 -15.71
N ASP A 64 -3.80 -6.70 -16.07
CA ASP A 64 -4.59 -5.67 -16.76
C ASP A 64 -4.70 -4.39 -15.92
N ASN A 65 -4.98 -4.50 -14.62
CA ASN A 65 -4.97 -3.34 -13.71
C ASN A 65 -3.60 -2.64 -13.72
N VAL A 66 -2.52 -3.38 -13.49
CA VAL A 66 -1.15 -2.84 -13.42
C VAL A 66 -0.79 -2.11 -14.72
N ILE A 67 -1.10 -2.70 -15.87
CA ILE A 67 -0.87 -2.11 -17.18
C ILE A 67 -1.64 -0.80 -17.33
N ARG A 68 -2.94 -0.81 -17.05
CA ARG A 68 -3.80 0.38 -17.20
C ARG A 68 -3.29 1.53 -16.33
N VAL A 69 -2.93 1.23 -15.09
CA VAL A 69 -2.38 2.20 -14.13
C VAL A 69 -1.04 2.75 -14.59
N THR A 70 -0.08 1.88 -14.91
CA THR A 70 1.29 2.30 -15.29
C THR A 70 1.33 3.08 -16.60
N GLU A 71 0.57 2.66 -17.61
CA GLU A 71 0.49 3.38 -18.89
C GLU A 71 -0.20 4.73 -18.75
N HIS A 72 -1.25 4.82 -17.93
CA HIS A 72 -1.94 6.07 -17.67
C HIS A 72 -1.06 7.09 -16.94
N ILE A 73 -0.39 6.66 -15.85
CA ILE A 73 0.56 7.50 -15.11
C ILE A 73 1.69 7.95 -16.05
N TYR A 74 2.31 7.03 -16.78
CA TYR A 74 3.38 7.35 -17.73
C TYR A 74 2.96 8.43 -18.73
N ARG A 75 1.79 8.28 -19.37
CA ARG A 75 1.29 9.25 -20.35
C ARG A 75 1.10 10.63 -19.73
N LYS A 76 0.41 10.72 -18.58
CA LYS A 76 0.17 12.00 -17.90
C LYS A 76 1.46 12.65 -17.43
N THR A 77 2.39 11.87 -16.89
CA THR A 77 3.70 12.39 -16.47
C THR A 77 4.52 12.87 -17.67
N ALA A 78 4.48 12.18 -18.81
CA ALA A 78 5.22 12.56 -20.00
C ALA A 78 4.78 13.92 -20.59
N GLU A 79 3.52 14.31 -20.40
CA GLU A 79 2.99 15.59 -20.89
C GLU A 79 3.64 16.81 -20.22
N TYR A 80 4.03 16.72 -18.94
CA TYR A 80 4.62 17.84 -18.20
C TYR A 80 6.07 17.61 -17.74
N ASN A 81 6.53 16.37 -17.64
CA ASN A 81 7.88 16.03 -17.21
C ASN A 81 8.38 14.70 -17.82
N PRO A 82 8.90 14.72 -19.06
CA PRO A 82 9.42 13.53 -19.74
C PRO A 82 10.53 12.79 -18.97
N THR A 83 11.38 13.53 -18.24
CA THR A 83 12.46 12.95 -17.43
C THR A 83 11.92 12.13 -16.25
N LEU A 84 10.89 12.63 -15.57
CA LEU A 84 10.20 11.88 -14.51
C LEU A 84 9.39 10.70 -15.07
N ALA A 85 8.79 10.87 -16.26
CA ALA A 85 8.03 9.80 -16.92
C ALA A 85 8.90 8.58 -17.22
N ALA A 86 10.15 8.79 -17.64
CA ALA A 86 11.13 7.72 -17.85
C ALA A 86 11.48 6.94 -16.56
N ARG A 87 11.18 7.52 -15.38
CA ARG A 87 11.43 6.95 -14.06
C ARG A 87 10.15 6.43 -13.38
N GLN A 88 9.04 6.31 -14.11
CA GLN A 88 7.84 5.63 -13.64
C GLN A 88 7.96 4.11 -13.83
N LEU A 89 7.22 3.35 -13.02
CA LEU A 89 7.10 1.91 -13.17
C LEU A 89 6.41 1.58 -14.50
N ARG A 90 6.98 0.64 -15.24
CA ARG A 90 6.49 0.17 -16.53
C ARG A 90 6.60 -1.34 -16.62
N VAL A 91 5.52 -1.96 -17.08
CA VAL A 91 5.51 -3.39 -17.42
C VAL A 91 6.34 -3.59 -18.69
N ILE A 92 7.33 -4.47 -18.61
CA ILE A 92 8.00 -5.02 -19.80
C ILE A 92 7.09 -6.15 -20.29
N ARG A 93 6.50 -5.94 -21.46
CA ARG A 93 5.60 -6.93 -22.06
C ARG A 93 6.35 -8.20 -22.44
N THR A 94 5.60 -9.27 -22.58
CA THR A 94 6.08 -10.48 -23.26
C THR A 94 6.20 -10.22 -24.76
N ARG A 95 6.92 -11.07 -25.49
CA ARG A 95 7.09 -10.95 -26.95
C ARG A 95 5.79 -11.08 -27.74
N ASP A 96 4.79 -11.75 -27.17
CA ASP A 96 3.41 -11.83 -27.65
C ASP A 96 2.50 -10.72 -27.10
N LYS A 97 3.10 -9.67 -26.50
CA LYS A 97 2.45 -8.44 -25.99
C LYS A 97 1.56 -8.61 -24.75
N ALA A 98 1.56 -9.77 -24.10
CA ALA A 98 0.89 -9.97 -22.82
C ALA A 98 1.60 -9.25 -21.65
N GLY A 99 0.89 -9.08 -20.53
CA GLY A 99 1.41 -8.47 -19.31
C GLY A 99 2.19 -9.43 -18.42
N CYS A 100 1.95 -10.73 -18.56
CA CYS A 100 2.66 -11.79 -17.84
C CYS A 100 2.84 -13.02 -18.73
N TYR A 101 3.75 -13.89 -18.31
CA TYR A 101 4.02 -15.18 -18.92
C TYR A 101 3.67 -16.29 -17.94
N GLN A 102 2.82 -17.24 -18.34
CA GLN A 102 2.59 -18.47 -17.59
C GLN A 102 3.55 -19.55 -18.07
N CYS A 103 4.44 -20.01 -17.20
CA CYS A 103 5.38 -21.07 -17.55
C CYS A 103 4.69 -22.45 -17.56
N PRO A 104 5.29 -23.48 -18.19
CA PRO A 104 4.73 -24.84 -18.20
C PRO A 104 4.51 -25.47 -16.82
N ALA A 105 5.19 -24.96 -15.78
CA ALA A 105 4.99 -25.39 -14.40
C ALA A 105 3.77 -24.74 -13.73
N GLY A 106 3.03 -23.88 -14.44
CA GLY A 106 1.82 -23.20 -13.96
C GLY A 106 2.06 -21.87 -13.26
N ASN A 107 3.32 -21.48 -13.03
CA ASN A 107 3.67 -20.20 -12.39
C ASN A 107 3.55 -19.03 -13.36
N TYR A 108 3.10 -17.88 -12.83
CA TYR A 108 2.97 -16.64 -13.58
C TYR A 108 4.13 -15.70 -13.28
N TRP A 109 4.70 -15.12 -14.33
CA TRP A 109 5.86 -14.23 -14.27
C TRP A 109 5.54 -12.90 -14.90
N ARG A 110 6.02 -11.81 -14.30
CA ARG A 110 5.97 -10.46 -14.87
C ARG A 110 7.33 -9.80 -14.78
N MET A 111 7.53 -8.75 -15.57
CA MET A 111 8.77 -7.98 -15.56
C MET A 111 8.50 -6.48 -15.56
N TYR A 112 9.28 -5.75 -14.77
CA TYR A 112 9.29 -4.29 -14.72
C TYR A 112 10.64 -3.73 -15.12
N ASN A 113 10.65 -2.48 -15.60
CA ASN A 113 11.90 -1.72 -15.70
C ASN A 113 12.54 -1.53 -14.32
N TRP A 114 13.87 -1.46 -14.30
CA TRP A 114 14.59 -0.92 -13.15
C TRP A 114 14.51 0.61 -13.17
N ILE A 115 14.28 1.21 -11.99
CA ILE A 115 14.19 2.66 -11.83
C ILE A 115 15.51 3.13 -11.21
N GLU A 116 16.35 3.76 -12.02
CA GLU A 116 17.70 4.16 -11.62
C GLU A 116 17.71 5.33 -10.62
N GLY A 117 18.76 5.34 -9.80
CA GLY A 117 19.03 6.44 -8.88
C GLY A 117 17.99 6.59 -7.77
N THR A 118 17.24 5.53 -7.45
CA THR A 118 16.24 5.56 -6.38
C THR A 118 16.61 4.72 -5.16
N ILE A 119 15.98 5.06 -4.04
CA ILE A 119 16.05 4.37 -2.76
C ILE A 119 14.62 4.26 -2.19
N SER A 120 14.34 3.19 -1.46
CA SER A 120 13.14 3.04 -0.63
C SER A 120 13.57 2.96 0.84
N TYR A 121 12.70 3.38 1.74
CA TYR A 121 12.94 3.35 3.17
C TYR A 121 11.96 2.40 3.85
N ASP A 122 12.45 1.49 4.69
CA ASP A 122 11.60 0.60 5.50
C ASP A 122 11.02 1.34 6.72
N MET A 123 11.73 2.33 7.24
CA MET A 123 11.30 3.21 8.33
C MET A 123 11.57 4.66 7.94
N LEU A 124 10.74 5.59 8.42
CA LEU A 124 10.95 7.02 8.19
C LEU A 124 12.00 7.56 9.15
N ASP A 125 12.97 8.29 8.61
CA ASP A 125 14.03 8.91 9.41
C ASP A 125 13.66 10.35 9.84
N ASN A 126 12.75 11.00 9.10
CA ASN A 126 12.36 12.39 9.38
C ASN A 126 10.96 12.78 8.82
N PRO A 127 10.38 13.88 9.34
CA PRO A 127 9.09 14.42 8.89
C PRO A 127 8.99 14.76 7.39
N ALA A 128 10.09 15.15 6.73
CA ALA A 128 10.05 15.51 5.31
C ALA A 128 9.87 14.28 4.41
N GLN A 129 10.52 13.17 4.73
CA GLN A 129 10.27 11.88 4.08
C GLN A 129 8.82 11.42 4.31
N ALA A 130 8.30 11.58 5.53
CA ALA A 130 6.93 11.21 5.88
C ALA A 130 5.91 11.98 5.04
N PHE A 131 6.12 13.29 4.91
CA PHE A 131 5.32 14.16 4.06
C PHE A 131 5.39 13.74 2.59
N GLU A 132 6.60 13.53 2.07
CA GLU A 132 6.79 13.22 0.65
C GLU A 132 6.22 11.84 0.28
N ALA A 133 6.37 10.83 1.14
CA ALA A 133 5.74 9.52 0.97
C ALA A 133 4.21 9.64 0.84
N ALA A 134 3.60 10.36 1.79
CA ALA A 134 2.15 10.54 1.81
C ALA A 134 1.65 11.39 0.63
N ARG A 135 2.44 12.39 0.20
CA ARG A 135 2.19 13.16 -1.01
C ARG A 135 2.20 12.29 -2.25
N MET A 136 3.11 11.31 -2.35
CA MET A 136 3.16 10.39 -3.49
C MET A 136 1.90 9.53 -3.60
N PHE A 137 1.34 9.02 -2.50
CA PHE A 137 0.08 8.28 -2.53
C PHE A 137 -1.13 9.18 -2.83
N GLY A 138 -1.17 10.39 -2.29
CA GLY A 138 -2.20 11.37 -2.66
C GLY A 138 -2.14 11.74 -4.16
N ALA A 139 -0.92 11.94 -4.68
CA ALA A 139 -0.68 12.20 -6.09
C ALA A 139 -1.05 10.99 -6.96
N PHE A 140 -0.76 9.78 -6.52
CA PHE A 140 -1.13 8.53 -7.20
C PHE A 140 -2.64 8.43 -7.41
N GLN A 141 -3.44 8.61 -6.37
CA GLN A 141 -4.91 8.60 -6.51
C GLN A 141 -5.43 9.74 -7.37
N LYS A 142 -4.87 10.94 -7.22
CA LYS A 142 -5.21 12.09 -8.07
C LYS A 142 -4.93 11.82 -9.54
N MET A 143 -3.77 11.24 -9.85
CA MET A 143 -3.39 10.87 -11.21
C MET A 143 -4.34 9.86 -11.83
N LEU A 144 -4.94 8.97 -11.02
CA LEU A 144 -5.85 7.90 -11.46
C LEU A 144 -7.34 8.27 -11.38
N SER A 145 -7.67 9.49 -10.97
CA SER A 145 -9.06 9.95 -10.84
C SER A 145 -9.85 9.98 -12.15
N ASP A 146 -9.14 10.04 -13.28
CA ASP A 146 -9.64 10.02 -14.67
C ASP A 146 -9.12 8.81 -15.46
N LEU A 147 -8.78 7.71 -14.77
CA LEU A 147 -8.35 6.46 -15.41
C LEU A 147 -9.45 5.92 -16.36
N PRO A 148 -9.18 5.72 -17.67
CA PRO A 148 -10.17 5.25 -18.61
C PRO A 148 -10.43 3.72 -18.49
N GLY A 149 -11.51 3.26 -19.11
CA GLY A 149 -11.78 1.82 -19.28
C GLY A 149 -12.67 1.19 -18.19
N GLY A 150 -13.44 1.99 -17.45
CA GLY A 150 -14.31 1.50 -16.37
C GLY A 150 -13.54 1.11 -15.10
N PRO A 151 -14.20 0.48 -14.11
CA PRO A 151 -13.54 0.03 -12.89
C PRO A 151 -12.36 -0.93 -13.16
N LEU A 152 -11.38 -0.91 -12.27
CA LEU A 152 -10.35 -1.95 -12.19
C LEU A 152 -10.96 -3.25 -11.63
N TYR A 153 -10.29 -4.38 -11.86
CA TYR A 153 -10.67 -5.66 -11.24
C TYR A 153 -10.34 -5.65 -9.74
N GLU A 154 -11.16 -6.30 -8.92
CA GLU A 154 -10.79 -6.61 -7.54
C GLU A 154 -9.80 -7.78 -7.52
N THR A 155 -8.54 -7.50 -7.19
CA THR A 155 -7.46 -8.50 -7.20
C THR A 155 -7.51 -9.41 -5.98
N ILE A 156 -7.98 -8.86 -4.86
CA ILE A 156 -8.36 -9.60 -3.66
C ILE A 156 -9.75 -9.08 -3.24
N PRO A 157 -10.81 -9.87 -3.44
CA PRO A 157 -12.15 -9.47 -3.03
C PRO A 157 -12.20 -9.13 -1.54
N ASP A 158 -12.97 -8.09 -1.21
CA ASP A 158 -13.22 -7.69 0.18
C ASP A 158 -11.94 -7.36 0.98
N PHE A 159 -10.86 -6.91 0.31
CA PHE A 159 -9.56 -6.69 0.94
C PHE A 159 -9.64 -5.83 2.22
N HIS A 160 -10.17 -4.62 2.10
CA HIS A 160 -10.47 -3.70 3.21
C HIS A 160 -11.95 -3.65 3.61
N HIS A 161 -12.69 -4.73 3.36
CA HIS A 161 -14.08 -4.83 3.83
C HIS A 161 -14.09 -5.27 5.30
N THR A 162 -13.77 -4.35 6.21
CA THR A 162 -13.60 -4.61 7.65
C THR A 162 -14.75 -5.40 8.29
N PRO A 163 -16.04 -5.19 7.96
CA PRO A 163 -17.12 -6.04 8.51
C PRO A 163 -16.97 -7.53 8.17
N LYS A 164 -16.52 -7.85 6.96
CA LYS A 164 -16.27 -9.25 6.54
C LYS A 164 -15.02 -9.82 7.21
N ARG A 165 -14.03 -8.97 7.49
CA ARG A 165 -12.85 -9.36 8.29
C ARG A 165 -13.25 -9.68 9.73
N LEU A 166 -14.18 -8.94 10.31
CA LEU A 166 -14.74 -9.23 11.63
C LEU A 166 -15.54 -10.54 11.62
N GLU A 167 -16.40 -10.75 10.62
CA GLU A 167 -17.15 -12.01 10.43
C GLU A 167 -16.19 -13.21 10.38
N ALA A 168 -15.15 -13.14 9.53
CA ALA A 168 -14.14 -14.19 9.43
C ALA A 168 -13.39 -14.43 10.75
N PHE A 169 -13.07 -13.38 11.51
CA PHE A 169 -12.48 -13.51 12.85
C PHE A 169 -13.40 -14.26 13.81
N LEU A 170 -14.70 -13.90 13.84
CA LEU A 170 -15.69 -14.55 14.70
C LEU A 170 -15.86 -16.03 14.37
N GLU A 171 -15.87 -16.40 13.08
CA GLU A 171 -15.94 -17.80 12.65
C GLU A 171 -14.72 -18.62 13.09
N VAL A 172 -13.51 -18.04 13.01
CA VAL A 172 -12.29 -18.71 13.46
C VAL A 172 -12.28 -18.83 14.98
N LEU A 173 -12.72 -17.79 15.69
CA LEU A 173 -12.84 -17.79 17.15
C LEU A 173 -13.82 -18.86 17.66
N GLU A 174 -14.95 -19.05 16.98
CA GLU A 174 -15.93 -20.07 17.33
C GLU A 174 -15.35 -21.49 17.17
N LYS A 175 -14.58 -21.72 16.10
CA LYS A 175 -13.96 -23.02 15.82
C LYS A 175 -12.74 -23.31 16.69
N ASP A 176 -12.00 -22.27 17.08
CA ASP A 176 -10.73 -22.31 17.81
C ASP A 176 -9.84 -23.52 17.43
N PRO A 177 -9.48 -23.68 16.14
CA PRO A 177 -8.92 -24.93 15.63
C PRO A 177 -7.59 -25.32 16.27
N CYS A 178 -6.88 -24.37 16.89
CA CYS A 178 -5.61 -24.57 17.58
C CYS A 178 -5.72 -24.49 19.12
N ASN A 179 -6.92 -24.36 19.69
CA ASN A 179 -7.14 -24.16 21.13
C ASN A 179 -6.34 -22.97 21.71
N ARG A 180 -6.24 -21.89 20.93
CA ARG A 180 -5.44 -20.69 21.25
C ARG A 180 -6.31 -19.59 21.86
N ALA A 181 -7.63 -19.62 21.69
CA ALA A 181 -8.52 -18.55 22.17
C ALA A 181 -8.41 -18.31 23.69
N ALA A 182 -8.19 -19.38 24.48
CA ALA A 182 -8.02 -19.27 25.93
C ALA A 182 -6.80 -18.41 26.35
N GLN A 183 -5.82 -18.23 25.46
CA GLN A 183 -4.57 -17.51 25.71
C GLN A 183 -4.65 -16.02 25.35
N VAL A 184 -5.73 -15.59 24.67
CA VAL A 184 -5.86 -14.24 24.08
C VAL A 184 -7.18 -13.55 24.42
N LYS A 185 -7.66 -13.77 25.66
CA LYS A 185 -8.96 -13.26 26.13
C LYS A 185 -9.04 -11.73 26.11
N GLU A 186 -7.94 -11.06 26.41
CA GLU A 186 -7.88 -9.59 26.44
C GLU A 186 -8.01 -9.01 25.02
N GLU A 187 -7.32 -9.61 24.05
CA GLU A 187 -7.37 -9.24 22.64
C GLU A 187 -8.78 -9.51 22.06
N ILE A 188 -9.40 -10.65 22.38
CA ILE A 188 -10.78 -10.96 21.98
C ILE A 188 -11.76 -9.94 22.56
N ALA A 189 -11.65 -9.63 23.85
CA ALA A 189 -12.52 -8.65 24.50
C ALA A 189 -12.36 -7.25 23.89
N PHE A 190 -11.13 -6.88 23.50
CA PHE A 190 -10.87 -5.63 22.80
C PHE A 190 -11.56 -5.59 21.43
N VAL A 191 -11.48 -6.66 20.63
CA VAL A 191 -12.19 -6.75 19.35
C VAL A 191 -13.70 -6.58 19.54
N GLN A 192 -14.28 -7.30 20.50
CA GLN A 192 -15.73 -7.22 20.78
C GLN A 192 -16.16 -5.83 21.21
N LYS A 193 -15.36 -5.15 22.03
CA LYS A 193 -15.63 -3.80 22.53
C LYS A 193 -15.63 -2.74 21.42
N HIS A 194 -14.83 -2.93 20.37
CA HIS A 194 -14.59 -1.93 19.32
C HIS A 194 -15.12 -2.33 17.94
N ALA A 195 -15.93 -3.39 17.85
CA ALA A 195 -16.49 -3.91 16.61
C ALA A 195 -17.42 -2.92 15.87
N ASP A 196 -17.93 -1.88 16.56
CA ASP A 196 -18.82 -0.87 16.01
C ASP A 196 -18.18 -0.02 14.91
N ILE A 197 -16.85 0.13 14.95
CA ILE A 197 -16.11 0.94 13.96
C ILE A 197 -16.07 0.27 12.58
N CYS A 198 -16.18 -1.06 12.49
CA CYS A 198 -15.98 -1.83 11.26
C CYS A 198 -16.91 -1.39 10.12
N GLY A 199 -18.15 -1.01 10.46
CA GLY A 199 -19.15 -0.64 9.46
C GLY A 199 -19.07 0.82 8.99
N VAL A 200 -18.28 1.67 9.64
CA VAL A 200 -18.37 3.14 9.48
C VAL A 200 -18.18 3.59 8.03
N LEU A 201 -17.03 3.28 7.42
CA LEU A 201 -16.74 3.74 6.05
C LEU A 201 -17.64 3.07 5.01
N VAL A 202 -17.90 1.77 5.14
CA VAL A 202 -18.80 1.04 4.21
C VAL A 202 -20.22 1.64 4.27
N ASN A 203 -20.70 2.03 5.45
CA ASN A 203 -22.00 2.68 5.60
C ASN A 203 -22.03 4.08 5.00
N LEU A 204 -20.95 4.85 5.09
CA LEU A 204 -20.82 6.15 4.42
C LEU A 204 -20.82 6.00 2.90
N GLN A 205 -20.14 4.98 2.37
CA GLN A 205 -20.14 4.65 0.95
C GLN A 205 -21.54 4.27 0.47
N LYS A 206 -22.25 3.40 1.19
CA LYS A 206 -23.64 3.02 0.88
C LYS A 206 -24.60 4.21 0.87
N LYS A 207 -24.34 5.22 1.71
CA LYS A 207 -25.09 6.48 1.77
C LYS A 207 -24.68 7.49 0.68
N GLY A 208 -23.71 7.16 -0.18
CA GLY A 208 -23.20 8.04 -1.24
C GLY A 208 -22.37 9.22 -0.72
N GLN A 209 -21.92 9.18 0.54
CA GLN A 209 -21.19 10.30 1.15
C GLN A 209 -19.68 10.26 0.86
N ILE A 210 -19.16 9.07 0.57
CA ILE A 210 -17.78 8.86 0.12
C ILE A 210 -17.79 7.98 -1.13
N PRO A 211 -17.07 8.37 -2.20
CA PRO A 211 -17.07 7.63 -3.46
C PRO A 211 -16.09 6.45 -3.44
N VAL A 212 -16.36 5.47 -4.31
CA VAL A 212 -15.37 4.45 -4.67
C VAL A 212 -14.37 5.06 -5.65
N ARG A 213 -13.07 4.84 -5.44
CA ARG A 213 -11.96 5.33 -6.27
C ARG A 213 -10.98 4.20 -6.54
N VAL A 214 -10.04 4.45 -7.45
CA VAL A 214 -8.83 3.61 -7.55
C VAL A 214 -7.95 3.90 -6.34
N THR A 215 -7.65 2.88 -5.55
CA THR A 215 -6.81 2.97 -4.34
C THR A 215 -5.66 1.99 -4.44
N HIS A 216 -4.59 2.23 -3.70
CA HIS A 216 -3.42 1.35 -3.66
C HIS A 216 -3.63 0.15 -2.74
N ASN A 217 -4.28 0.37 -1.59
CA ASN A 217 -4.60 -0.61 -0.55
C ASN A 217 -3.38 -1.25 0.15
N ASP A 218 -2.14 -0.82 -0.13
CA ASP A 218 -0.94 -1.25 0.61
C ASP A 218 0.11 -0.13 0.59
N THR A 219 -0.14 0.91 1.37
CA THR A 219 0.59 2.18 1.28
C THR A 219 1.73 2.27 2.29
N LYS A 220 2.46 1.17 2.45
CA LYS A 220 3.71 1.17 3.21
C LYS A 220 4.70 2.14 2.55
N ILE A 221 5.51 2.82 3.36
CA ILE A 221 6.50 3.80 2.87
C ILE A 221 7.48 3.17 1.89
N ASN A 222 7.85 1.90 2.08
CA ASN A 222 8.78 1.20 1.19
C ASN A 222 8.19 0.91 -0.20
N ASN A 223 6.89 1.13 -0.40
CA ASN A 223 6.24 1.15 -1.72
C ASN A 223 6.38 2.50 -2.43
N VAL A 224 7.12 3.46 -1.86
CA VAL A 224 7.53 4.70 -2.52
C VAL A 224 9.03 4.69 -2.79
N LEU A 225 9.39 4.91 -4.05
CA LEU A 225 10.77 5.14 -4.46
C LEU A 225 11.08 6.64 -4.40
N PHE A 226 12.18 6.99 -3.72
CA PHE A 226 12.71 8.33 -3.60
C PHE A 226 13.96 8.49 -4.46
N ASP A 227 14.16 9.68 -4.99
CA ASP A 227 15.40 10.04 -5.66
C ASP A 227 16.55 10.14 -4.64
N ARG A 228 17.67 9.46 -4.90
CA ARG A 228 18.81 9.40 -3.95
C ARG A 228 19.48 10.73 -3.65
N VAL A 229 19.33 11.72 -4.53
CA VAL A 229 20.02 13.01 -4.41
C VAL A 229 19.09 14.07 -3.85
N THR A 230 17.86 14.12 -4.35
CA THR A 230 16.89 15.17 -4.02
C THR A 230 15.89 14.77 -2.94
N GLU A 231 15.83 13.48 -2.59
CA GLU A 231 14.87 12.88 -1.66
C GLU A 231 13.40 13.14 -2.03
N LYS A 232 13.14 13.50 -3.29
CA LYS A 232 11.78 13.63 -3.83
C LYS A 232 11.23 12.27 -4.24
N GLY A 233 9.93 12.10 -4.05
CA GLY A 233 9.21 10.91 -4.50
C GLY A 233 9.24 10.80 -6.02
N VAL A 234 9.59 9.62 -6.51
CA VAL A 234 9.76 9.31 -7.92
C VAL A 234 8.61 8.47 -8.43
N CYS A 235 8.31 7.36 -7.76
CA CYS A 235 7.34 6.38 -8.24
C CYS A 235 6.74 5.62 -7.06
N VAL A 236 5.45 5.26 -7.19
CA VAL A 236 4.80 4.27 -6.33
C VAL A 236 4.94 2.90 -6.98
N ILE A 237 5.28 1.87 -6.21
CA ILE A 237 5.47 0.49 -6.65
C ILE A 237 4.55 -0.46 -5.88
N ASP A 238 4.61 -1.76 -6.17
CA ASP A 238 3.75 -2.80 -5.57
C ASP A 238 2.26 -2.61 -5.86
N LEU A 239 1.93 -2.60 -7.16
CA LEU A 239 0.59 -2.26 -7.65
C LEU A 239 -0.41 -3.43 -7.60
N ASP A 240 -0.15 -4.48 -6.82
CA ASP A 240 -0.93 -5.73 -6.86
C ASP A 240 -2.31 -5.59 -6.24
N THR A 241 -2.41 -4.73 -5.25
CA THR A 241 -3.67 -4.40 -4.59
C THR A 241 -4.28 -3.12 -5.15
N VAL A 242 -3.81 -2.61 -6.30
CA VAL A 242 -4.44 -1.46 -6.94
C VAL A 242 -5.75 -1.89 -7.61
N MET A 243 -6.86 -1.46 -7.01
CA MET A 243 -8.21 -1.87 -7.36
C MET A 243 -9.23 -0.83 -6.83
N PRO A 244 -10.54 -1.01 -7.08
CA PRO A 244 -11.55 -0.13 -6.50
C PRO A 244 -11.56 -0.23 -4.96
N GLY A 245 -11.62 0.91 -4.29
CA GLY A 245 -11.67 1.00 -2.83
C GLY A 245 -12.08 2.38 -2.34
N LEU A 246 -12.04 2.58 -1.03
CA LEU A 246 -12.27 3.89 -0.42
C LEU A 246 -10.93 4.57 -0.21
N SER A 247 -10.80 5.79 -0.70
CA SER A 247 -9.53 6.54 -0.64
C SER A 247 -8.95 6.63 0.77
N LEU A 248 -9.82 6.65 1.78
CA LEU A 248 -9.45 6.62 3.20
C LEU A 248 -8.66 5.38 3.61
N TYR A 249 -8.79 4.24 2.93
CA TYR A 249 -8.00 3.05 3.24
C TYR A 249 -6.50 3.28 3.07
N ASP A 250 -6.09 3.98 2.01
CA ASP A 250 -4.69 4.31 1.75
C ASP A 250 -4.11 5.21 2.87
N VAL A 251 -4.80 6.29 3.24
CA VAL A 251 -4.31 7.12 4.36
C VAL A 251 -4.33 6.37 5.69
N GLY A 252 -5.31 5.50 5.90
CA GLY A 252 -5.37 4.65 7.09
C GLY A 252 -4.17 3.71 7.21
N ASP A 253 -3.80 3.04 6.12
CA ASP A 253 -2.67 2.11 6.11
C ASP A 253 -1.31 2.83 6.21
N MET A 254 -1.18 4.03 5.63
CA MET A 254 -0.03 4.90 5.92
C MET A 254 0.06 5.24 7.40
N VAL A 255 -1.02 5.74 8.01
CA VAL A 255 -1.01 6.11 9.44
C VAL A 255 -0.65 4.90 10.31
N ARG A 256 -1.20 3.72 10.02
CA ARG A 256 -0.90 2.47 10.72
C ARG A 256 0.59 2.10 10.65
N THR A 257 1.19 2.20 9.47
CA THR A 257 2.57 1.70 9.22
C THR A 257 3.65 2.73 9.53
N ALA A 258 3.36 4.01 9.39
CA ALA A 258 4.36 5.07 9.33
C ALA A 258 4.40 5.97 10.57
N THR A 259 3.41 5.87 11.45
CA THR A 259 3.37 6.70 12.69
C THR A 259 3.90 5.98 13.92
N CYS A 260 4.13 4.67 13.84
CA CYS A 260 4.68 3.91 14.96
C CYS A 260 6.21 3.80 14.81
N PRO A 261 7.00 4.19 15.83
CA PRO A 261 8.46 4.06 15.76
C PRO A 261 8.94 2.62 16.01
N ALA A 262 8.05 1.72 16.41
CA ALA A 262 8.32 0.32 16.64
C ALA A 262 7.98 -0.54 15.41
N ALA A 263 8.64 -1.69 15.29
CA ALA A 263 8.29 -2.68 14.29
C ALA A 263 6.88 -3.24 14.51
N GLU A 264 6.23 -3.70 13.42
CA GLU A 264 4.87 -4.25 13.46
C GLU A 264 4.73 -5.43 14.44
N ASP A 265 5.82 -6.14 14.69
CA ASP A 265 5.92 -7.32 15.55
C ASP A 265 6.74 -7.09 16.83
N GLU A 266 6.90 -5.83 17.28
CA GLU A 266 7.60 -5.48 18.52
C GLU A 266 6.96 -6.13 19.75
N ARG A 267 7.79 -6.72 20.61
CA ARG A 267 7.37 -7.39 21.85
C ARG A 267 7.33 -6.43 23.03
N ASP A 268 8.18 -5.41 23.02
CA ASP A 268 8.15 -4.33 24.00
C ASP A 268 7.09 -3.28 23.63
N LEU A 269 5.85 -3.54 24.07
CA LEU A 269 4.70 -2.67 23.83
C LEU A 269 4.84 -1.26 24.43
N SER A 270 5.85 -0.99 25.27
CA SER A 270 6.11 0.37 25.76
C SER A 270 6.61 1.31 24.65
N LYS A 271 7.17 0.75 23.57
CA LYS A 271 7.63 1.48 22.39
C LYS A 271 6.54 1.71 21.35
N VAL A 272 5.40 1.05 21.50
CA VAL A 272 4.32 1.09 20.51
C VAL A 272 3.36 2.23 20.88
N TYR A 273 3.44 3.30 20.12
CA TYR A 273 2.53 4.45 20.20
C TYR A 273 2.40 5.12 18.82
N LEU A 274 1.33 5.92 18.64
CA LEU A 274 1.23 6.81 17.50
C LEU A 274 2.05 8.07 17.79
N ASP A 275 3.08 8.33 16.99
CA ASP A 275 3.87 9.54 17.06
C ASP A 275 3.18 10.67 16.26
N LEU A 276 2.68 11.69 16.98
CA LEU A 276 2.02 12.85 16.37
C LEU A 276 2.96 13.65 15.47
N ALA A 277 4.27 13.62 15.71
CA ALA A 277 5.26 14.29 14.88
C ALA A 277 5.42 13.63 13.50
N LEU A 278 5.06 12.35 13.37
CA LEU A 278 4.96 11.64 12.09
C LEU A 278 3.54 11.71 11.51
N TYR A 279 2.51 11.72 12.36
CA TYR A 279 1.12 11.84 11.90
C TYR A 279 0.86 13.12 11.12
N GLU A 280 1.28 14.29 11.64
CA GLU A 280 1.05 15.57 10.97
C GLU A 280 1.61 15.59 9.53
N PRO A 281 2.91 15.33 9.28
CA PRO A 281 3.44 15.38 7.93
C PRO A 281 2.79 14.36 7.00
N ILE A 282 2.42 13.17 7.47
CA ILE A 282 1.69 12.17 6.66
C ILE A 282 0.31 12.71 6.27
N ALA A 283 -0.48 13.15 7.24
CA ALA A 283 -1.81 13.70 7.00
C ALA A 283 -1.75 14.91 6.05
N ARG A 284 -0.74 15.78 6.24
CA ARG A 284 -0.55 16.97 5.40
C ARG A 284 -0.10 16.63 3.99
N GLY A 285 0.86 15.71 3.84
CA GLY A 285 1.38 15.26 2.56
C GLY A 285 0.29 14.66 1.68
N PHE A 286 -0.56 13.81 2.25
CA PHE A 286 -1.71 13.28 1.53
C PHE A 286 -2.74 14.38 1.21
N ALA A 287 -3.08 15.22 2.20
CA ALA A 287 -4.10 16.25 2.07
C ALA A 287 -3.83 17.28 0.95
N VAL A 288 -2.56 17.65 0.72
CA VAL A 288 -2.21 18.65 -0.32
C VAL A 288 -2.59 18.20 -1.73
N GLU A 289 -2.56 16.90 -2.02
CA GLU A 289 -3.02 16.35 -3.30
C GLU A 289 -4.50 15.99 -3.26
N ALA A 290 -4.96 15.47 -2.12
CA ALA A 290 -6.32 15.02 -1.90
C ALA A 290 -7.37 16.13 -1.90
N GLU A 291 -7.00 17.39 -1.59
CA GLU A 291 -7.93 18.53 -1.66
C GLU A 291 -8.73 18.57 -2.97
N ALA A 292 -8.08 18.21 -4.07
CA ALA A 292 -8.66 18.30 -5.41
C ALA A 292 -9.81 17.32 -5.64
N PHE A 293 -9.93 16.26 -4.84
CA PHE A 293 -10.90 15.19 -5.08
C PHE A 293 -11.62 14.68 -3.81
N TYR A 294 -11.19 15.06 -2.61
CA TYR A 294 -11.85 14.67 -1.36
C TYR A 294 -13.18 15.40 -1.17
N THR A 295 -14.21 14.63 -0.87
CA THR A 295 -15.48 15.12 -0.33
C THR A 295 -15.30 15.70 1.08
N PRO A 296 -16.21 16.57 1.56
CA PRO A 296 -16.19 17.02 2.95
C PRO A 296 -16.20 15.86 3.96
N THR A 297 -16.96 14.80 3.67
CA THR A 297 -17.00 13.60 4.52
C THR A 297 -15.65 12.90 4.57
N GLU A 298 -14.98 12.68 3.44
CA GLU A 298 -13.63 12.09 3.45
C GLU A 298 -12.65 12.94 4.28
N LYS A 299 -12.73 14.27 4.22
CA LYS A 299 -11.88 15.17 5.02
C LYS A 299 -12.08 14.96 6.53
N THR A 300 -13.33 14.83 6.97
CA THR A 300 -13.69 14.58 8.39
C THR A 300 -13.18 13.23 8.90
N TYR A 301 -13.19 12.19 8.05
CA TYR A 301 -12.84 10.83 8.45
C TYR A 301 -11.35 10.47 8.24
N LEU A 302 -10.51 11.41 7.80
CA LEU A 302 -9.07 11.15 7.59
C LEU A 302 -8.37 10.63 8.85
N ALA A 303 -8.60 11.25 10.01
CA ALA A 303 -8.00 10.80 11.27
C ALA A 303 -8.51 9.41 11.69
N PHE A 304 -9.80 9.16 11.50
CA PHE A 304 -10.45 7.89 11.84
C PHE A 304 -9.95 6.73 10.96
N ALA A 305 -9.55 7.00 9.73
CA ALA A 305 -9.08 5.97 8.82
C ALA A 305 -7.90 5.16 9.37
N GLY A 306 -6.98 5.83 10.08
CA GLY A 306 -5.86 5.16 10.77
C GLY A 306 -6.34 4.17 11.84
N GLU A 307 -7.36 4.56 12.62
CA GLU A 307 -7.97 3.68 13.63
C GLU A 307 -8.60 2.45 12.98
N LEU A 308 -9.40 2.65 11.92
CA LEU A 308 -10.09 1.55 11.24
C LEU A 308 -9.13 0.54 10.62
N ILE A 309 -8.12 1.00 9.86
CA ILE A 309 -7.18 0.11 9.18
C ILE A 309 -6.27 -0.61 10.19
N THR A 310 -5.87 0.06 11.27
CA THR A 310 -5.12 -0.60 12.34
C THR A 310 -5.96 -1.68 13.02
N PHE A 311 -7.24 -1.41 13.28
CA PHE A 311 -8.17 -2.41 13.82
C PHE A 311 -8.40 -3.58 12.87
N GLU A 312 -8.58 -3.32 11.58
CA GLU A 312 -8.70 -4.35 10.57
C GLU A 312 -7.45 -5.26 10.54
N GLN A 313 -6.26 -4.65 10.62
CA GLN A 313 -5.02 -5.42 10.60
C GLN A 313 -4.82 -6.21 11.91
N MET A 314 -5.23 -5.66 13.06
CA MET A 314 -5.29 -6.37 14.34
C MET A 314 -6.13 -7.65 14.24
N ILE A 315 -7.38 -7.55 13.76
CA ILE A 315 -8.28 -8.70 13.68
C ILE A 315 -7.79 -9.74 12.68
N ARG A 316 -7.12 -9.32 11.59
CA ARG A 316 -6.51 -10.25 10.62
C ARG A 316 -5.37 -11.04 11.23
N PHE A 317 -4.47 -10.39 11.98
CA PHE A 317 -3.38 -11.09 12.66
C PHE A 317 -3.88 -12.02 13.75
N LEU A 318 -4.85 -11.57 14.56
CA LEU A 318 -5.42 -12.39 15.62
C LEU A 318 -6.19 -13.60 15.06
N ALA A 319 -6.97 -13.42 13.98
CA ALA A 319 -7.64 -14.52 13.30
C ALA A 319 -6.63 -15.53 12.74
N ASP A 320 -5.54 -15.07 12.12
CA ASP A 320 -4.52 -15.97 11.57
C ASP A 320 -3.80 -16.74 12.69
N TYR A 321 -3.49 -16.09 13.81
CA TYR A 321 -2.95 -16.76 14.99
C TYR A 321 -3.88 -17.85 15.53
N LEU A 322 -5.19 -17.58 15.64
CA LEU A 322 -6.17 -18.58 16.07
C LEU A 322 -6.33 -19.73 15.06
N ALA A 323 -6.17 -19.44 13.77
CA ALA A 323 -6.26 -20.41 12.67
C ALA A 323 -5.00 -21.29 12.50
N GLY A 324 -3.91 -20.99 13.21
CA GLY A 324 -2.65 -21.73 13.11
C GLY A 324 -1.64 -21.15 12.11
N ASP A 325 -1.65 -19.84 11.91
CA ASP A 325 -0.66 -19.07 11.13
C ASP A 325 -0.57 -19.49 9.66
N VAL A 326 -1.73 -19.55 8.99
CA VAL A 326 -1.87 -20.11 7.63
C VAL A 326 -1.81 -19.04 6.53
N TYR A 327 -2.00 -17.77 6.87
CA TYR A 327 -2.03 -16.66 5.92
C TYR A 327 -0.72 -15.87 5.91
N TYR A 328 -0.26 -15.40 7.07
CA TYR A 328 0.96 -14.60 7.19
C TYR A 328 2.18 -15.49 7.41
N LYS A 329 3.29 -15.16 6.75
CA LYS A 329 4.58 -15.78 7.05
C LYS A 329 4.98 -15.44 8.50
N ILE A 330 5.33 -16.47 9.26
CA ILE A 330 5.82 -16.35 10.63
C ILE A 330 7.29 -16.76 10.72
N ALA A 331 8.04 -16.05 11.56
CA ALA A 331 9.41 -16.39 11.94
C ALA A 331 9.52 -17.05 13.33
N ARG A 332 8.40 -17.10 14.07
CA ARG A 332 8.30 -17.60 15.46
C ARG A 332 6.85 -17.96 15.79
N LEU A 333 6.63 -18.81 16.79
CA LEU A 333 5.30 -19.35 17.11
C LEU A 333 4.24 -18.29 17.47
N GLU A 334 4.65 -17.20 18.13
CA GLU A 334 3.73 -16.15 18.59
C GLU A 334 3.76 -14.92 17.68
N HIS A 335 4.35 -15.01 16.48
CA HIS A 335 4.62 -13.84 15.64
C HIS A 335 3.35 -13.06 15.31
N ASN A 336 2.27 -13.73 14.89
CA ASN A 336 1.00 -13.06 14.59
C ASN A 336 0.30 -12.51 15.86
N LEU A 337 0.51 -13.15 17.01
CA LEU A 337 0.00 -12.61 18.28
C LEU A 337 0.76 -11.32 18.69
N ASP A 338 2.09 -11.33 18.57
CA ASP A 338 2.93 -10.14 18.80
C ASP A 338 2.46 -8.99 17.87
N ARG A 339 2.23 -9.28 16.58
CA ARG A 339 1.68 -8.30 15.62
C ARG A 339 0.31 -7.78 16.03
N ALA A 340 -0.62 -8.66 16.41
CA ALA A 340 -1.95 -8.26 16.86
C ALA A 340 -1.88 -7.35 18.10
N ARG A 341 -0.98 -7.64 19.04
CA ARG A 341 -0.76 -6.82 20.26
C ARG A 341 -0.18 -5.45 19.93
N THR A 342 0.76 -5.36 18.99
CA THR A 342 1.24 -4.07 18.50
C THR A 342 0.10 -3.24 17.91
N GLN A 343 -0.74 -3.83 17.06
CA GLN A 343 -1.87 -3.11 16.47
C GLN A 343 -2.89 -2.68 17.55
N MET A 344 -3.20 -3.56 18.52
CA MET A 344 -4.07 -3.24 19.66
C MET A 344 -3.54 -2.06 20.47
N LYS A 345 -2.23 -2.07 20.79
CA LYS A 345 -1.57 -1.01 21.53
C LYS A 345 -1.54 0.31 20.76
N LEU A 346 -1.36 0.25 19.44
CA LEU A 346 -1.41 1.43 18.58
C LEU A 346 -2.82 2.05 18.54
N ILE A 347 -3.88 1.23 18.46
CA ILE A 347 -5.28 1.71 18.54
C ILE A 347 -5.55 2.38 19.89
N GLN A 348 -5.09 1.78 21.00
CA GLN A 348 -5.21 2.40 22.31
C GLN A 348 -4.50 3.76 22.37
N SER A 349 -3.33 3.88 21.75
CA SER A 349 -2.61 5.16 21.63
C SER A 349 -3.38 6.17 20.77
N MET A 350 -4.00 5.74 19.67
CA MET A 350 -4.88 6.57 18.85
C MET A 350 -6.12 7.05 19.63
N HIS A 351 -6.73 6.19 20.45
CA HIS A 351 -7.86 6.55 21.31
C HIS A 351 -7.49 7.64 22.31
N GLN A 352 -6.31 7.54 22.93
CA GLN A 352 -5.79 8.53 23.87
C GLN A 352 -5.49 9.88 23.20
N GLN A 353 -5.11 9.86 21.93
CA GLN A 353 -4.68 11.03 21.16
C GLN A 353 -5.73 11.51 20.15
N ARG A 354 -6.94 10.94 20.16
CA ARG A 354 -7.96 11.14 19.12
C ARG A 354 -8.31 12.61 18.90
N GLU A 355 -8.51 13.36 19.97
CA GLU A 355 -8.80 14.80 19.90
C GLU A 355 -7.64 15.61 19.30
N GLN A 356 -6.39 15.21 19.55
CA GLN A 356 -5.21 15.86 18.95
C GLN A 356 -5.13 15.55 17.46
N MET A 357 -5.34 14.28 17.06
CA MET A 357 -5.37 13.87 15.66
C MET A 357 -6.44 14.64 14.87
N HIS A 358 -7.66 14.76 15.40
CA HIS A 358 -8.72 15.54 14.76
C HIS A 358 -8.36 17.02 14.61
N ARG A 359 -7.84 17.66 15.68
CA ARG A 359 -7.43 19.08 15.62
C ARG A 359 -6.34 19.32 14.57
N ILE A 360 -5.36 18.43 14.48
CA ILE A 360 -4.29 18.49 13.47
C ILE A 360 -4.90 18.38 12.06
N THR A 361 -5.76 17.38 11.84
CA THR A 361 -6.42 17.19 10.54
C THR A 361 -7.28 18.38 10.13
N GLU A 362 -8.06 18.95 11.05
CA GLU A 362 -8.86 20.15 10.78
C GLU A 362 -8.01 21.38 10.47
N ALA A 363 -6.89 21.56 11.17
CA ALA A 363 -5.93 22.63 10.87
C ALA A 363 -5.33 22.45 9.47
N ILE A 364 -4.88 21.23 9.12
CA ILE A 364 -4.36 20.89 7.79
C ILE A 364 -5.38 21.22 6.70
N TRP A 365 -6.63 20.78 6.84
CA TRP A 365 -7.64 21.04 5.81
C TRP A 365 -7.97 22.52 5.65
N ARG A 366 -7.96 23.30 6.73
CA ARG A 366 -8.07 24.75 6.65
C ARG A 366 -6.89 25.32 5.87
N ASP A 367 -5.67 25.00 6.22
CA ASP A 367 -4.46 25.51 5.55
C ASP A 367 -4.47 25.17 4.05
N VAL A 368 -4.69 23.89 3.71
CA VAL A 368 -4.65 23.41 2.33
C VAL A 368 -5.74 24.04 1.48
N SER A 369 -6.96 24.21 2.02
CA SER A 369 -8.06 24.85 1.30
C SER A 369 -7.76 26.33 1.03
N HIS A 370 -7.22 27.07 2.01
CA HIS A 370 -6.81 28.46 1.80
C HIS A 370 -5.69 28.58 0.74
N SER A 371 -4.71 27.67 0.75
CA SER A 371 -3.67 27.62 -0.28
C SER A 371 -4.21 27.27 -1.67
N ALA A 372 -5.21 26.40 -1.76
CA ALA A 372 -5.86 26.05 -3.02
C ALA A 372 -6.64 27.26 -3.60
N GLU A 373 -7.39 27.99 -2.76
CA GLU A 373 -8.12 29.19 -3.15
C GLU A 373 -7.20 30.32 -3.63
N LYS A 374 -6.08 30.57 -2.93
CA LYS A 374 -5.05 31.55 -3.36
C LYS A 374 -4.46 31.22 -4.73
N ARG A 375 -4.21 29.94 -5.01
CA ARG A 375 -3.73 29.48 -6.33
C ARG A 375 -4.78 29.67 -7.43
N ARG A 376 -6.05 29.38 -7.14
CA ARG A 376 -7.16 29.56 -8.10
C ARG A 376 -7.48 31.03 -8.38
N SER A 377 -7.29 31.91 -7.40
CA SER A 377 -7.55 33.35 -7.53
C SER A 377 -6.41 34.16 -8.18
N GLY A 378 -5.32 33.51 -8.61
CA GLY A 378 -4.18 34.20 -9.23
C GLY A 378 -3.37 35.09 -8.28
N LEU A 379 -3.63 35.01 -6.96
CA LEU A 379 -2.95 35.80 -5.93
C LEU A 379 -1.55 35.26 -5.57
N CYS A 380 -1.08 34.21 -6.25
CA CYS A 380 0.34 33.82 -6.25
C CYS A 380 1.04 34.44 -7.47
N ALA A 381 1.18 35.77 -7.44
CA ALA A 381 2.28 36.43 -8.13
C ALA A 381 3.42 36.63 -7.13
N SER A 382 4.61 36.15 -7.49
CA SER A 382 5.93 36.46 -6.94
C SER A 382 6.18 36.24 -5.44
N SER A 383 6.99 35.23 -5.14
CA SER A 383 8.16 35.36 -4.26
C SER A 383 9.12 34.21 -4.52
#